data_AF-A0A8D9E9C5-F1
#
_entry.id   AF-A0A8D9E9C5-F1
#
_cell.length_a   1.000
_cell.length_b   1.000
_cell.length_c   1.000
_cell.angle_alpha   90.00
_cell.angle_beta   90.00
_cell.angle_gamma   90.00
#
_symmetry.space_group_name_H-M   'P 1'
#
loop_
_entity.id
_entity.type
_entity.pdbx_description
1 polymer ?
#
loop_
_entity_poly.entity_id
_entity_poly.type
_entity_poly.pdbx_seq_one_letter_code
_entity_poly.pdbx_strand_id
1 'polypeptide(L)'
;MSDRLSTLHLRGKFNDIILINGHAPCENAEEEQKDEFYDLMDEAVNQAPNYATKMIIGDMNAKIGREEIFQHVTGKNSLHRTSNENGQKLIQFAIAHDMIIKSTRFCHKDIHKATWISPDNQTRNQIDHVLIEKRRSSIIEDVRTFRGADVNSDHLLVIASIKQRIQRNKPKENARRQKIGIDNLKNEDIQIRYNTALDFKLGANKPDNPDIETRWLYIKNCVLDASECVGPEKREKNKWFDQECSTSLKERNDIRMKVLGSPNPENIEEYKQQRRVTKRLFRRKKREKEQENLNLMEQDGRNNNIRSFFQRVKKSKRQHTTRTETIKDSNGRTLFEDTEILDRWKEYFSKLLNVEDTNNIEEIQIATAEWNIPEPSHEEVRNAIRKLKNNKAAGNDNIPSELIKKGSLFLELELTELIQKVWDEEKLPQDWSEAVIIPILKKGDREDCSNYRGISLLNTAYKILSLIILNRLKPYTEELIEDYQTGFMGNKSTVDQIFSIRQILERRMEYDKETHLLFIDFKKAFDCLHRQ
;
A
#
# COMPACT_ATOMS: atom_id res chain seq x y z
N MET A 1 18.80 -15.24 -0.51
CA MET A 1 17.74 -15.84 -1.34
C MET A 1 18.36 -16.13 -2.69
N SER A 2 18.39 -17.39 -3.11
CA SER A 2 18.88 -17.80 -4.43
C SER A 2 17.88 -17.37 -5.51
N ASP A 3 18.36 -16.95 -6.69
CA ASP A 3 17.51 -16.57 -7.82
C ASP A 3 16.68 -17.73 -8.37
N ARG A 4 17.00 -18.97 -7.98
CA ARG A 4 16.37 -20.21 -8.49
C ARG A 4 15.33 -20.82 -7.55
N LEU A 5 15.20 -20.33 -6.32
CA LEU A 5 14.31 -20.92 -5.32
C LEU A 5 13.54 -19.85 -4.56
N SER A 6 12.23 -20.08 -4.40
CA SER A 6 11.36 -19.20 -3.62
C SER A 6 10.39 -20.03 -2.79
N THR A 7 10.11 -19.58 -1.57
CA THR A 7 9.24 -20.29 -0.63
C THR A 7 8.04 -19.43 -0.26
N LEU A 8 6.84 -20.00 -0.28
CA LEU A 8 5.60 -19.36 0.12
C LEU A 8 4.90 -20.19 1.19
N HIS A 9 4.64 -19.57 2.34
CA HIS A 9 3.89 -20.19 3.43
C HIS A 9 2.42 -19.76 3.38
N LEU A 10 1.53 -20.72 3.15
CA LEU A 10 0.09 -20.53 3.16
C LEU A 10 -0.50 -21.08 4.45
N ARG A 11 -1.06 -20.19 5.28
CA ARG A 11 -1.76 -20.60 6.51
C ARG A 11 -3.10 -21.25 6.18
N GLY A 12 -3.29 -22.49 6.60
CA GLY A 12 -4.55 -23.20 6.46
C GLY A 12 -5.40 -23.12 7.71
N LYS A 13 -6.70 -23.42 7.59
CA LYS A 13 -7.59 -23.51 8.77
C LYS A 13 -7.22 -24.71 9.66
N PHE A 14 -6.73 -25.78 9.06
CA PHE A 14 -6.42 -27.04 9.75
C PHE A 14 -4.97 -27.49 9.55
N ASN A 15 -4.36 -27.13 8.43
CA ASN A 15 -2.98 -27.47 8.12
C ASN A 15 -2.36 -26.44 7.19
N ASP A 16 -1.14 -26.04 7.45
CA ASP A 16 -0.41 -25.11 6.61
C ASP A 16 0.16 -25.82 5.38
N ILE A 17 0.40 -25.05 4.33
CA ILE A 17 1.08 -25.51 3.11
C ILE A 17 2.31 -24.64 2.90
N ILE A 18 3.46 -25.26 2.72
CA ILE A 18 4.69 -24.61 2.29
C ILE A 18 4.91 -24.98 0.83
N LEU A 19 4.83 -23.98 -0.04
CA LEU A 19 5.12 -24.11 -1.46
C LEU A 19 6.57 -23.70 -1.69
N ILE A 20 7.37 -24.64 -2.17
CA ILE A 20 8.75 -24.40 -2.59
C ILE A 20 8.73 -24.38 -4.12
N ASN A 21 8.93 -23.21 -4.71
CA ASN A 21 9.01 -23.04 -6.16
C ASN A 21 10.46 -23.05 -6.61
N GLY A 22 10.82 -24.02 -7.44
CA GLY A 22 12.17 -24.21 -7.98
C GLY A 22 12.25 -23.96 -9.48
N HIS A 23 13.37 -23.39 -9.92
CA HIS A 23 13.76 -23.29 -11.32
C HIS A 23 15.11 -24.00 -11.54
N ALA A 24 15.03 -25.28 -11.89
CA ALA A 24 16.21 -26.14 -12.01
C ALA A 24 17.06 -25.75 -13.22
N PRO A 25 18.39 -25.93 -13.17
CA PRO A 25 19.24 -25.79 -14.34
C PRO A 25 18.82 -26.70 -15.51
N CYS A 26 19.06 -26.25 -16.74
CA CYS A 26 18.84 -27.06 -17.94
C CYS A 26 19.71 -28.33 -17.93
N GLU A 27 19.36 -29.32 -18.75
CA GLU A 27 20.11 -30.59 -18.84
C GLU A 27 21.61 -30.39 -19.14
N ASN A 28 21.95 -29.40 -19.98
CA ASN A 28 23.32 -29.12 -20.41
C ASN A 28 24.11 -28.24 -19.43
N ALA A 29 23.53 -27.88 -18.28
CA ALA A 29 24.24 -27.12 -17.26
C ALA A 29 25.35 -27.96 -16.62
N GLU A 30 26.37 -27.29 -16.08
CA GLU A 30 27.45 -27.95 -15.35
C GLU A 30 26.91 -28.69 -14.14
N GLU A 31 27.54 -29.83 -13.82
CA GLU A 31 27.07 -30.74 -12.76
C GLU A 31 27.05 -30.05 -11.39
N GLU A 32 28.05 -29.22 -11.12
CA GLU A 32 28.16 -28.41 -9.89
C GLU A 32 26.94 -27.49 -9.71
N GLN A 33 26.44 -26.86 -10.78
CA GLN A 33 25.24 -26.01 -10.71
C GLN A 33 23.96 -26.81 -10.42
N LYS A 34 23.88 -28.05 -10.91
CA LYS A 34 22.75 -28.94 -10.62
C LYS A 34 22.80 -29.37 -9.16
N ASP A 35 23.98 -29.73 -8.65
CA ASP A 35 24.15 -30.17 -7.27
C ASP A 35 23.87 -29.04 -6.28
N GLU A 36 24.40 -27.84 -6.52
CA GLU A 36 24.07 -26.64 -5.73
C GLU A 36 22.55 -26.37 -5.67
N PHE A 37 21.83 -26.57 -6.78
CA PHE A 37 20.38 -26.39 -6.81
C PHE A 37 19.64 -27.42 -5.93
N TYR A 38 20.04 -28.69 -5.97
CA TYR A 38 19.43 -29.73 -5.16
C TYR A 38 19.79 -29.59 -3.68
N ASP A 39 21.00 -29.14 -3.34
CA ASP A 39 21.41 -28.81 -1.97
C ASP A 39 20.54 -27.68 -1.39
N LEU A 40 20.29 -26.62 -2.18
CA LEU A 40 19.38 -25.54 -1.79
C LEU A 40 17.94 -26.02 -1.60
N MET A 41 17.48 -26.94 -2.45
CA MET A 41 16.16 -27.54 -2.31
C MET A 41 16.05 -28.41 -1.05
N ASP A 42 17.09 -29.21 -0.76
CA ASP A 42 17.19 -30.01 0.46
C ASP A 42 17.12 -29.13 1.70
N GLU A 43 17.91 -28.04 1.72
CA GLU A 43 17.89 -27.09 2.82
C GLU A 43 16.49 -26.48 3.01
N ALA A 44 15.83 -26.06 1.92
CA ALA A 44 14.48 -25.47 1.99
C ALA A 44 13.42 -26.46 2.51
N VAL A 45 13.49 -27.74 2.13
CA VAL A 45 12.60 -28.79 2.64
C VAL A 45 12.88 -29.10 4.10
N ASN A 46 14.14 -29.07 4.52
CA ASN A 46 14.55 -29.34 5.90
C ASN A 46 14.22 -28.18 6.86
N GLN A 47 14.36 -26.94 6.41
CA GLN A 47 13.96 -25.75 7.18
C GLN A 47 12.44 -25.63 7.30
N ALA A 48 11.68 -26.23 6.39
CA ALA A 48 10.22 -26.18 6.41
C ALA A 48 9.63 -26.94 7.63
N PRO A 49 8.79 -26.31 8.46
CA PRO A 49 8.22 -26.94 9.66
C PRO A 49 7.49 -28.26 9.37
N ASN A 50 7.76 -29.28 10.21
CA ASN A 50 7.22 -30.64 10.05
C ASN A 50 5.70 -30.75 10.16
N TYR A 51 5.05 -29.78 10.81
CA TYR A 51 3.60 -29.73 10.92
C TYR A 51 2.93 -29.35 9.60
N ALA A 52 3.61 -28.57 8.74
CA ALA A 52 3.07 -28.08 7.49
C ALA A 52 3.21 -29.12 6.37
N THR A 53 2.32 -29.05 5.38
CA THR A 53 2.44 -29.86 4.16
C THR A 53 3.47 -29.23 3.23
N LYS A 54 4.53 -29.97 2.92
CA LYS A 54 5.54 -29.54 1.95
C LYS A 54 5.10 -29.91 0.54
N MET A 55 5.08 -28.92 -0.34
CA MET A 55 4.76 -29.07 -1.75
C MET A 55 5.85 -28.37 -2.57
N ILE A 56 6.36 -29.04 -3.59
CA ILE A 56 7.36 -28.46 -4.49
C ILE A 56 6.70 -28.29 -5.84
N ILE A 57 6.86 -27.11 -6.42
CA ILE A 57 6.32 -26.76 -7.74
C ILE A 57 7.41 -26.10 -8.57
N GLY A 58 7.23 -26.08 -9.88
CA GLY A 58 8.05 -25.25 -10.77
C GLY A 58 8.60 -25.99 -11.97
N ASP A 59 9.48 -25.30 -12.67
CA ASP A 59 10.16 -25.79 -13.86
C ASP A 59 11.43 -26.52 -13.44
N MET A 60 11.37 -27.85 -13.46
CA MET A 60 12.47 -28.69 -13.01
C MET A 60 13.38 -29.14 -14.15
N ASN A 61 13.10 -28.72 -15.40
CA ASN A 61 13.84 -29.18 -16.58
C ASN A 61 14.05 -30.71 -16.62
N ALA A 62 13.11 -31.46 -16.03
CA ALA A 62 13.22 -32.89 -15.76
C ALA A 62 12.22 -33.65 -16.62
N LYS A 63 12.69 -34.59 -17.43
CA LYS A 63 11.82 -35.53 -18.16
C LYS A 63 11.73 -36.78 -17.32
N ILE A 64 10.54 -37.11 -16.85
CA ILE A 64 10.29 -38.27 -15.98
C ILE A 64 9.66 -39.37 -16.83
N GLY A 65 10.19 -40.58 -16.79
CA GLY A 65 9.69 -41.73 -17.55
C GLY A 65 8.59 -42.51 -16.84
N ARG A 66 8.29 -43.70 -17.37
CA ARG A 66 7.32 -44.67 -16.83
C ARG A 66 7.99 -45.94 -16.30
N GLU A 67 9.24 -45.85 -15.89
CA GLU A 67 10.03 -46.98 -15.39
C GLU A 67 9.36 -47.63 -14.18
N GLU A 68 9.23 -48.95 -14.20
CA GLU A 68 8.50 -49.70 -13.16
C GLU A 68 9.14 -49.55 -11.78
N ILE A 69 10.48 -49.44 -11.74
CA ILE A 69 11.27 -49.31 -10.51
C ILE A 69 10.85 -48.06 -9.71
N PHE A 70 10.55 -46.95 -10.39
CA PHE A 70 10.26 -45.66 -9.76
C PHE A 70 8.76 -45.38 -9.61
N GLN A 71 7.89 -46.29 -10.07
CA GLN A 71 6.44 -46.11 -10.12
C GLN A 71 5.77 -45.85 -8.75
N HIS A 72 6.46 -46.18 -7.65
CA HIS A 72 5.99 -45.88 -6.30
C HIS A 72 6.09 -44.38 -5.96
N VAL A 73 7.02 -43.64 -6.59
CA VAL A 73 7.20 -42.18 -6.48
C VAL A 73 6.62 -41.46 -7.70
N THR A 74 6.94 -41.94 -8.89
CA THR A 74 6.38 -41.43 -10.15
C THR A 74 4.99 -42.01 -10.38
N GLY A 75 4.39 -41.76 -11.54
CA GLY A 75 3.12 -42.33 -11.94
C GLY A 75 3.19 -42.97 -13.31
N LYS A 76 2.22 -43.84 -13.60
CA LYS A 76 2.09 -44.55 -14.89
C LYS A 76 1.77 -43.64 -16.07
N ASN A 77 1.41 -42.39 -15.81
CA ASN A 77 0.79 -41.49 -16.78
C ASN A 77 1.73 -40.37 -17.24
N SER A 78 3.05 -40.51 -17.08
CA SER A 78 4.02 -39.53 -17.61
C SER A 78 3.95 -39.42 -19.14
N LEU A 79 4.36 -38.28 -19.71
CA LEU A 79 4.49 -38.12 -21.16
C LEU A 79 5.63 -38.98 -21.75
N HIS A 80 6.73 -39.13 -21.02
CA HIS A 80 7.95 -39.78 -21.50
C HIS A 80 8.00 -41.27 -21.13
N ARG A 81 8.74 -42.07 -21.91
CA ARG A 81 8.98 -43.49 -21.60
C ARG A 81 10.12 -43.65 -20.60
N THR A 82 11.20 -42.89 -20.79
CA THR A 82 12.42 -42.91 -19.99
C THR A 82 12.70 -41.54 -19.40
N SER A 83 13.36 -41.55 -18.25
CA SER A 83 13.81 -40.35 -17.55
C SER A 83 15.15 -39.88 -18.09
N ASN A 84 15.35 -38.57 -18.19
CA ASN A 84 16.66 -37.97 -18.45
C ASN A 84 17.46 -37.81 -17.13
N GLU A 85 18.66 -37.24 -17.17
CA GLU A 85 19.52 -37.12 -15.98
C GLU A 85 18.86 -36.24 -14.91
N ASN A 86 18.33 -35.07 -15.29
CA ASN A 86 17.57 -34.22 -14.38
C ASN A 86 16.32 -34.94 -13.82
N GLY A 87 15.68 -35.79 -14.63
CA GLY A 87 14.58 -36.65 -14.21
C GLY A 87 14.99 -37.66 -13.15
N GLN A 88 16.15 -38.31 -13.31
CA GLN A 88 16.69 -39.23 -12.32
C GLN A 88 17.05 -38.51 -11.01
N LYS A 89 17.70 -37.34 -11.08
CA LYS A 89 17.98 -36.52 -9.88
C LYS A 89 16.71 -36.13 -9.14
N LEU A 90 15.68 -35.68 -9.85
CA LEU A 90 14.39 -35.32 -9.25
C LEU A 90 13.69 -36.53 -8.61
N ILE A 91 13.77 -37.71 -9.23
CA ILE A 91 13.24 -38.96 -8.67
C ILE A 91 14.00 -39.34 -7.39
N GLN A 92 15.34 -39.29 -7.40
CA GLN A 92 16.17 -39.59 -6.25
C GLN A 92 15.87 -38.64 -5.08
N PHE A 93 15.78 -37.35 -5.36
CA PHE A 93 15.36 -36.34 -4.39
C PHE A 93 13.97 -36.65 -3.81
N ALA A 94 13.00 -36.99 -4.66
CA ALA A 94 11.65 -37.34 -4.21
C ALA A 94 11.63 -38.61 -3.35
N ILE A 95 12.48 -39.59 -3.63
CA ILE A 95 12.66 -40.79 -2.78
C ILE A 95 13.25 -40.41 -1.42
N ALA A 96 14.30 -39.58 -1.40
CA ALA A 96 14.99 -39.17 -0.16
C ALA A 96 14.05 -38.45 0.82
N HIS A 97 13.11 -37.64 0.31
CA HIS A 97 12.15 -36.86 1.12
C HIS A 97 10.75 -37.48 1.23
N ASP A 98 10.56 -38.76 0.86
CA ASP A 98 9.28 -39.45 0.82
C ASP A 98 8.16 -38.62 0.14
N MET A 99 8.49 -38.05 -1.01
CA MET A 99 7.58 -37.26 -1.85
C MET A 99 7.07 -38.06 -3.04
N ILE A 100 5.92 -37.66 -3.56
CA ILE A 100 5.30 -38.21 -4.78
C ILE A 100 5.25 -37.11 -5.83
N ILE A 101 5.66 -37.45 -7.06
CA ILE A 101 5.51 -36.57 -8.21
C ILE A 101 4.10 -36.71 -8.77
N LYS A 102 3.21 -35.79 -8.40
CA LYS A 102 1.78 -35.84 -8.72
C LYS A 102 1.46 -35.58 -10.19
N SER A 103 2.29 -34.79 -10.88
CA SER A 103 2.08 -34.45 -12.30
C SER A 103 2.11 -35.67 -13.24
N THR A 104 2.68 -36.81 -12.83
CA THR A 104 2.79 -38.03 -13.65
C THR A 104 1.75 -39.10 -13.28
N ARG A 105 0.88 -38.86 -12.28
CA ARG A 105 -0.08 -39.87 -11.78
C ARG A 105 -1.47 -39.81 -12.42
N PHE A 106 -1.91 -38.66 -12.90
CA PHE A 106 -3.27 -38.49 -13.41
C PHE A 106 -3.39 -38.94 -14.87
N CYS A 107 -4.45 -39.69 -15.18
CA CYS A 107 -4.70 -40.17 -16.53
C CYS A 107 -5.31 -39.05 -17.37
N HIS A 108 -4.48 -38.41 -18.19
CA HIS A 108 -4.87 -37.37 -19.11
C HIS A 108 -4.47 -37.73 -20.54
N LYS A 109 -5.08 -37.06 -21.54
CA LYS A 109 -4.56 -37.06 -22.91
C LYS A 109 -3.21 -36.36 -22.94
N ASP A 110 -2.29 -36.76 -23.83
CA ASP A 110 -0.93 -36.20 -23.86
C ASP A 110 -0.88 -34.69 -24.09
N ILE A 111 -1.90 -34.14 -24.76
CA ILE A 111 -2.12 -32.70 -24.91
C ILE A 111 -2.28 -31.96 -23.56
N HIS A 112 -2.69 -32.65 -22.50
CA HIS A 112 -2.86 -32.08 -21.15
C HIS A 112 -1.71 -32.47 -20.20
N LYS A 113 -0.68 -33.16 -20.70
CA LYS A 113 0.53 -33.52 -19.95
C LYS A 113 1.74 -32.68 -20.35
N ALA A 114 1.86 -32.36 -21.63
CA ALA A 114 2.93 -31.51 -22.14
C ALA A 114 2.86 -30.13 -21.48
N THR A 115 3.96 -29.66 -20.91
CA THR A 115 4.07 -28.36 -20.23
C THR A 115 4.92 -27.38 -21.05
N TRP A 116 5.77 -27.88 -21.94
CA TRP A 116 6.56 -27.11 -22.88
C TRP A 116 6.39 -27.62 -24.31
N ILE A 117 6.41 -26.70 -25.27
CA ILE A 117 6.36 -27.00 -26.70
C ILE A 117 7.51 -26.28 -27.39
N SER A 118 8.28 -26.99 -28.20
CA SER A 118 9.39 -26.40 -28.95
C SER A 118 8.91 -25.34 -29.95
N PRO A 119 9.78 -24.38 -30.34
CA PRO A 119 9.43 -23.33 -31.30
C PRO A 119 8.96 -23.85 -32.67
N ASP A 120 9.41 -25.05 -33.07
CA ASP A 120 8.99 -25.75 -34.28
C ASP A 120 7.63 -26.47 -34.14
N ASN A 121 7.04 -26.45 -32.95
CA ASN A 121 5.77 -27.08 -32.57
C ASN A 121 5.75 -28.62 -32.71
N GLN A 122 6.92 -29.26 -32.85
CA GLN A 122 7.05 -30.71 -33.03
C GLN A 122 7.29 -31.44 -31.71
N THR A 123 8.19 -30.92 -30.88
CA THR A 123 8.60 -31.55 -29.63
C THR A 123 7.74 -31.05 -28.48
N ARG A 124 7.27 -31.98 -27.66
CA ARG A 124 6.47 -31.70 -26.47
C ARG A 124 7.11 -32.35 -25.28
N ASN A 125 7.41 -31.55 -24.25
CA ASN A 125 8.01 -32.04 -23.03
C ASN A 125 7.10 -31.75 -21.83
N GLN A 126 7.05 -32.69 -20.90
CA GLN A 126 6.59 -32.47 -19.54
C GLN A 126 7.83 -32.23 -18.68
N ILE A 127 8.03 -31.00 -18.21
CA ILE A 127 9.19 -30.55 -17.41
C ILE A 127 8.81 -29.73 -16.18
N ASP A 128 7.58 -29.21 -16.16
CA ASP A 128 7.01 -28.56 -14.98
C ASP A 128 6.34 -29.62 -14.10
N HIS A 129 6.76 -29.68 -12.84
CA HIS A 129 6.39 -30.75 -11.92
C HIS A 129 5.78 -30.22 -10.63
N VAL A 130 4.92 -31.07 -10.05
CA VAL A 130 4.27 -30.82 -8.75
C VAL A 130 4.55 -32.04 -7.88
N LEU A 131 5.30 -31.85 -6.81
CA LEU A 131 5.63 -32.86 -5.81
C LEU A 131 4.92 -32.54 -4.50
N ILE A 132 4.61 -33.58 -3.73
CA ILE A 132 3.99 -33.46 -2.42
C ILE A 132 4.44 -34.63 -1.53
N GLU A 133 4.58 -34.39 -0.23
CA GLU A 133 4.78 -35.47 0.75
C GLU A 133 3.77 -36.61 0.56
N LYS A 134 4.26 -37.86 0.53
CA LYS A 134 3.47 -39.06 0.29
C LYS A 134 2.26 -39.16 1.23
N ARG A 135 2.47 -38.89 2.52
CA ARG A 135 1.45 -38.88 3.57
C ARG A 135 0.30 -37.89 3.33
N ARG A 136 0.55 -36.81 2.57
CA ARG A 136 -0.43 -35.75 2.25
C ARG A 136 -0.86 -35.76 0.79
N SER A 137 -0.45 -36.76 0.02
CA SER A 137 -0.67 -36.80 -1.42
C SER A 137 -2.14 -36.75 -1.84
N SER A 138 -3.08 -37.17 -1.00
CA SER A 138 -4.53 -37.12 -1.28
C SER A 138 -5.11 -35.70 -1.38
N ILE A 139 -4.38 -34.67 -0.93
CA ILE A 139 -4.82 -33.27 -1.00
C ILE A 139 -4.85 -32.76 -2.46
N ILE A 140 -3.96 -33.27 -3.32
CA ILE A 140 -3.92 -32.91 -4.74
C ILE A 140 -4.88 -33.82 -5.51
N GLU A 141 -5.95 -33.23 -6.01
CA GLU A 141 -7.05 -33.90 -6.74
C GLU A 141 -6.75 -34.05 -8.23
N ASP A 142 -6.05 -33.09 -8.84
CA ASP A 142 -5.67 -33.13 -10.26
C ASP A 142 -4.45 -32.26 -10.54
N VAL A 143 -3.65 -32.64 -11.55
CA VAL A 143 -2.58 -31.82 -12.13
C VAL A 143 -2.62 -31.98 -13.64
N ARG A 144 -2.82 -30.87 -14.37
CA ARG A 144 -2.93 -30.88 -15.83
C ARG A 144 -2.50 -29.57 -16.47
N THR A 145 -2.11 -29.64 -17.73
CA THR A 145 -1.85 -28.47 -18.55
C THR A 145 -3.15 -27.86 -19.09
N PHE A 146 -3.30 -26.55 -18.89
CA PHE A 146 -4.39 -25.73 -19.38
C PHE A 146 -3.99 -24.95 -20.63
N ARG A 147 -4.11 -25.61 -21.79
CA ARG A 147 -3.75 -25.08 -23.12
C ARG A 147 -4.50 -23.81 -23.54
N GLY A 148 -5.67 -23.56 -22.95
CA GLY A 148 -6.52 -22.41 -23.29
C GLY A 148 -5.98 -21.07 -22.77
N ALA A 149 -5.10 -21.07 -21.77
CA ALA A 149 -4.49 -19.84 -21.28
C ALA A 149 -3.51 -19.27 -22.30
N ASP A 150 -3.64 -17.97 -22.58
CA ASP A 150 -2.67 -17.23 -23.39
C ASP A 150 -1.74 -16.42 -22.47
N VAL A 151 -0.63 -17.05 -22.09
CA VAL A 151 0.36 -16.47 -21.16
C VAL A 151 1.57 -15.86 -21.90
N ASN A 152 1.58 -15.91 -23.24
CA ASN A 152 2.72 -15.46 -24.06
C ASN A 152 4.09 -16.01 -23.56
N SER A 153 4.07 -17.27 -23.11
CA SER A 153 5.21 -18.06 -22.68
C SER A 153 5.38 -19.24 -23.64
N ASP A 154 6.60 -19.76 -23.75
CA ASP A 154 6.93 -21.04 -24.38
C ASP A 154 6.52 -22.24 -23.51
N HIS A 155 6.23 -22.00 -22.24
CA HIS A 155 5.51 -22.94 -21.36
C HIS A 155 3.99 -22.73 -21.43
N LEU A 156 3.27 -23.84 -21.28
CA LEU A 156 1.84 -23.88 -21.09
C LEU A 156 1.52 -23.82 -19.60
N LEU A 157 0.40 -23.17 -19.25
CA LEU A 157 -0.03 -23.05 -17.87
C LEU A 157 -0.35 -24.43 -17.27
N VAL A 158 0.31 -24.80 -16.18
CA VAL A 158 -0.01 -26.00 -15.39
C VAL A 158 -0.92 -25.61 -14.24
N ILE A 159 -2.01 -26.38 -14.06
CA ILE A 159 -2.97 -26.18 -12.98
C ILE A 159 -2.95 -27.41 -12.08
N ALA A 160 -2.75 -27.18 -10.78
CA ALA A 160 -2.93 -28.16 -9.73
C ALA A 160 -4.20 -27.84 -8.91
N SER A 161 -5.12 -28.79 -8.83
CA SER A 161 -6.34 -28.70 -8.01
C SER A 161 -6.05 -29.24 -6.62
N ILE A 162 -6.16 -28.39 -5.59
CA ILE A 162 -5.75 -28.68 -4.22
C ILE A 162 -6.95 -28.54 -3.28
N LYS A 163 -7.29 -29.61 -2.56
CA LYS A 163 -8.38 -29.64 -1.59
C LYS A 163 -7.93 -29.19 -0.20
N GLN A 164 -7.83 -27.87 0.01
CA GLN A 164 -7.46 -27.29 1.31
C GLN A 164 -8.34 -26.11 1.69
N ARG A 165 -8.70 -26.00 2.99
CA ARG A 165 -9.31 -24.79 3.54
C ARG A 165 -8.23 -23.83 4.01
N ILE A 166 -8.09 -22.70 3.31
CA ILE A 166 -7.15 -21.64 3.68
C ILE A 166 -7.72 -20.82 4.85
N GLN A 167 -6.88 -20.38 5.77
CA GLN A 167 -7.28 -19.43 6.80
C GLN A 167 -7.66 -18.11 6.13
N ARG A 168 -8.93 -17.72 6.23
CA ARG A 168 -9.33 -16.37 5.85
C ARG A 168 -8.88 -15.44 6.96
N ASN A 169 -7.84 -14.64 6.69
CA ASN A 169 -7.70 -13.37 7.38
C ASN A 169 -8.89 -12.52 6.95
N LYS A 170 -9.98 -12.56 7.73
CA LYS A 170 -10.99 -11.52 7.61
C LYS A 170 -10.23 -10.21 7.78
N PRO A 171 -10.27 -9.27 6.82
CA PRO A 171 -9.82 -7.92 7.14
C PRO A 171 -10.58 -7.54 8.42
N LYS A 172 -9.84 -7.11 9.45
CA LYS A 172 -10.44 -6.72 10.74
C LYS A 172 -11.68 -5.88 10.43
N GLU A 173 -12.78 -6.17 11.11
CA GLU A 173 -14.11 -5.57 10.94
C GLU A 173 -14.16 -4.06 11.23
N ASN A 174 -12.99 -3.44 11.48
CA ASN A 174 -12.75 -2.07 11.08
C ASN A 174 -12.86 -2.01 9.56
N ALA A 175 -14.11 -2.01 9.07
CA ALA A 175 -14.47 -1.63 7.72
C ALA A 175 -13.52 -0.50 7.35
N ARG A 176 -12.76 -0.66 6.27
CA ARG A 176 -12.14 0.51 5.63
C ARG A 176 -13.33 1.40 5.30
N ARG A 177 -13.70 2.30 6.22
CA ARG A 177 -14.79 3.25 6.06
C ARG A 177 -14.53 3.85 4.70
N GLN A 178 -15.48 3.62 3.79
CA GLN A 178 -15.27 3.95 2.41
C GLN A 178 -14.96 5.45 2.37
N LYS A 179 -13.77 5.82 1.91
CA LYS A 179 -13.30 7.19 2.03
C LYS A 179 -14.36 8.12 1.42
N ILE A 180 -14.79 9.10 2.20
CA ILE A 180 -15.86 10.04 1.81
C ILE A 180 -15.40 10.76 0.54
N GLY A 181 -16.29 10.83 -0.45
CA GLY A 181 -16.03 11.48 -1.73
C GLY A 181 -16.11 12.99 -1.60
N ILE A 182 -15.16 13.61 -0.88
CA ILE A 182 -15.18 15.05 -0.58
C ILE A 182 -15.33 15.92 -1.84
N ASP A 183 -14.75 15.50 -2.98
CA ASP A 183 -14.90 16.21 -4.25
C ASP A 183 -16.37 16.29 -4.72
N ASN A 184 -17.25 15.39 -4.28
CA ASN A 184 -18.68 15.42 -4.57
C ASN A 184 -19.36 16.66 -3.96
N LEU A 185 -18.82 17.24 -2.88
CA LEU A 185 -19.33 18.49 -2.28
C LEU A 185 -19.10 19.72 -3.16
N LYS A 186 -18.39 19.59 -4.29
CA LYS A 186 -18.31 20.64 -5.31
C LYS A 186 -19.59 20.71 -6.14
N ASN A 187 -20.39 19.64 -6.16
CA ASN A 187 -21.69 19.64 -6.82
C ASN A 187 -22.73 20.25 -5.87
N GLU A 188 -23.42 21.30 -6.34
CA GLU A 188 -24.37 22.06 -5.53
C GLU A 188 -25.54 21.20 -5.01
N ASP A 189 -26.08 20.29 -5.83
CA ASP A 189 -27.18 19.40 -5.41
C ASP A 189 -26.76 18.44 -4.29
N ILE A 190 -25.51 17.99 -4.29
CA ILE A 190 -24.96 17.13 -3.23
C ILE A 190 -24.73 17.96 -1.98
N GLN A 191 -24.20 19.17 -2.12
CA GLN A 191 -23.98 20.09 -1.00
C GLN A 191 -25.31 20.48 -0.31
N ILE A 192 -26.34 20.80 -1.09
CA ILE A 192 -27.68 21.13 -0.56
C ILE A 192 -28.24 19.93 0.21
N ARG A 193 -28.22 18.73 -0.38
CA ARG A 193 -28.70 17.51 0.30
C ARG A 193 -27.96 17.22 1.59
N TYR A 194 -26.63 17.39 1.58
CA TYR A 194 -25.80 17.25 2.78
C TYR A 194 -26.23 18.24 3.87
N ASN A 195 -26.38 19.52 3.54
CA ASN A 195 -26.78 20.54 4.50
C ASN A 195 -28.20 20.33 5.04
N THR A 196 -29.16 19.97 4.18
CA THR A 196 -30.53 19.66 4.62
C THR A 196 -30.55 18.45 5.57
N ALA A 197 -29.80 17.39 5.25
CA ALA A 197 -29.71 16.23 6.13
C ALA A 197 -29.01 16.57 7.45
N LEU A 198 -27.99 17.42 7.41
CA LEU A 198 -27.25 17.88 8.59
C LEU A 198 -28.14 18.74 9.51
N ASP A 199 -28.84 19.73 8.95
CA ASP A 199 -29.74 20.61 9.69
C ASP A 199 -30.88 19.83 10.35
N PHE A 200 -31.47 18.87 9.63
CA PHE A 200 -32.50 18.00 10.20
C PHE A 200 -31.96 17.19 11.39
N LYS A 201 -30.76 16.60 11.26
CA LYS A 201 -30.16 15.79 12.33
C LYS A 201 -29.73 16.63 13.52
N LEU A 202 -29.19 17.82 13.29
CA LEU A 202 -28.85 18.75 14.36
C LEU A 202 -30.13 19.19 15.08
N GLY A 203 -31.18 19.62 14.36
CA GLY A 203 -32.44 20.03 14.98
C GLY A 203 -33.15 18.92 15.76
N ALA A 204 -33.19 17.69 15.25
CA ALA A 204 -33.95 16.59 15.86
C ALA A 204 -33.32 16.01 17.13
N ASN A 205 -31.98 16.01 17.21
CA ASN A 205 -31.24 15.29 18.25
C ASN A 205 -30.48 16.23 19.21
N LYS A 206 -30.81 17.53 19.26
CA LYS A 206 -30.10 18.48 20.13
C LYS A 206 -30.29 18.09 21.60
N PRO A 207 -29.22 17.76 22.36
CA PRO A 207 -29.36 17.44 23.77
C PRO A 207 -29.64 18.72 24.57
N ASP A 208 -30.35 18.57 25.70
CA ASP A 208 -30.55 19.67 26.65
C ASP A 208 -29.32 19.84 27.53
N ASN A 209 -28.73 21.05 27.51
CA ASN A 209 -27.49 21.44 28.19
C ASN A 209 -26.44 20.31 28.37
N PRO A 210 -25.97 19.65 27.30
CA PRO A 210 -25.03 18.53 27.39
C PRO A 210 -23.67 18.98 27.90
N ASP A 211 -22.95 18.11 28.62
CA ASP A 211 -21.53 18.29 28.85
C ASP A 211 -20.71 18.32 27.54
N ILE A 212 -19.43 18.69 27.64
CA ILE A 212 -18.53 18.86 26.49
C ILE A 212 -18.42 17.59 25.65
N GLU A 213 -18.29 16.43 26.29
CA GLU A 213 -18.11 15.16 25.59
C GLU A 213 -19.39 14.75 24.85
N THR A 214 -20.53 14.83 25.52
CA THR A 214 -21.84 14.52 24.95
C THR A 214 -22.15 15.44 23.77
N ARG A 215 -21.84 16.74 23.89
CA ARG A 215 -22.01 17.71 22.80
C ARG A 215 -21.11 17.40 21.61
N TRP A 216 -19.83 17.09 21.85
CA TRP A 216 -18.91 16.72 20.79
C TRP A 216 -19.35 15.44 20.07
N LEU A 217 -19.71 14.38 20.80
CA LEU A 217 -20.18 13.13 20.22
C LEU A 217 -21.45 13.32 19.40
N TYR A 218 -22.37 14.15 19.87
CA TYR A 218 -23.57 14.53 19.12
C TYR A 218 -23.21 15.21 17.79
N ILE A 219 -22.38 16.27 17.80
CA ILE A 219 -21.95 16.97 16.59
C ILE A 219 -21.23 16.01 15.63
N LYS A 220 -20.30 15.22 16.15
CA LYS A 220 -19.52 14.23 15.40
C LYS A 220 -20.43 13.23 14.67
N ASN A 221 -21.39 12.65 15.38
CA ASN A 221 -22.32 11.68 14.81
C ASN A 221 -23.23 12.33 13.76
N CYS A 222 -23.79 13.52 14.02
CA CYS A 222 -24.60 14.25 13.04
C CYS A 222 -23.84 14.52 11.74
N VAL A 223 -22.58 14.97 11.83
CA VAL A 223 -21.73 15.24 10.66
C VAL A 223 -21.42 13.96 9.89
N LEU A 224 -21.02 12.89 10.58
CA LEU A 224 -20.69 11.61 9.94
C LEU A 224 -21.91 10.97 9.29
N ASP A 225 -23.06 10.97 9.96
CA ASP A 225 -24.27 10.37 9.41
C ASP A 225 -24.85 11.22 8.27
N ALA A 226 -24.69 12.55 8.28
CA ALA A 226 -25.06 13.39 7.14
C ALA A 226 -24.12 13.18 5.94
N SER A 227 -22.86 12.82 6.20
CA SER A 227 -21.86 12.59 5.15
C SER A 227 -22.19 11.40 4.23
N GLU A 228 -23.11 10.52 4.62
CA GLU A 228 -23.62 9.45 3.76
C GLU A 228 -24.24 9.99 2.46
N CYS A 229 -24.88 11.16 2.52
CA CYS A 229 -25.45 11.84 1.35
C CYS A 229 -24.39 12.28 0.33
N VAL A 230 -23.14 12.49 0.78
CA VAL A 230 -22.00 12.84 -0.08
C VAL A 230 -21.54 11.63 -0.89
N GLY A 231 -21.70 10.43 -0.32
CA GLY A 231 -21.32 9.17 -0.92
C GLY A 231 -19.79 8.94 -0.97
N PRO A 232 -19.38 7.76 -1.45
CA PRO A 232 -17.99 7.35 -1.42
C PRO A 232 -17.14 7.98 -2.53
N GLU A 233 -15.83 8.05 -2.29
CA GLU A 233 -14.84 8.44 -3.29
C GLU A 233 -14.86 7.46 -4.48
N LYS A 234 -15.18 7.99 -5.66
CA LYS A 234 -15.15 7.22 -6.91
C LYS A 234 -13.70 6.97 -7.30
N ARG A 235 -13.29 5.70 -7.31
CA ARG A 235 -12.00 5.31 -7.89
C ARG A 235 -12.12 5.30 -9.41
N GLU A 236 -11.48 6.26 -10.07
CA GLU A 236 -11.26 6.17 -11.51
C GLU A 236 -10.36 4.96 -11.81
N LYS A 237 -10.94 3.94 -12.44
CA LYS A 237 -10.15 2.86 -13.05
C LYS A 237 -9.47 3.47 -14.28
N ASN A 238 -8.15 3.27 -14.39
CA ASN A 238 -7.38 3.72 -15.54
C ASN A 238 -7.75 2.87 -16.76
N LYS A 239 -8.84 3.23 -17.45
CA LYS A 239 -9.40 2.48 -18.58
C LYS A 239 -8.79 2.95 -19.89
N TRP A 240 -7.57 2.54 -20.17
CA TRP A 240 -7.08 2.52 -21.56
C TRP A 240 -7.69 1.33 -22.33
N PHE A 241 -8.09 0.28 -21.61
CA PHE A 241 -8.72 -0.91 -22.16
C PHE A 241 -10.23 -0.67 -22.31
N ASP A 242 -10.66 -0.56 -23.56
CA ASP A 242 -12.04 -0.25 -23.96
C ASP A 242 -12.71 -1.46 -24.65
N GLN A 243 -13.91 -1.23 -25.18
CA GLN A 243 -14.67 -2.27 -25.87
C GLN A 243 -13.94 -2.76 -27.13
N GLU A 244 -13.26 -1.88 -27.87
CA GLU A 244 -12.45 -2.24 -29.04
C GLU A 244 -11.34 -3.22 -28.66
N CYS A 245 -10.64 -2.95 -27.55
CA CYS A 245 -9.63 -3.86 -26.99
C CYS A 245 -10.23 -5.22 -26.61
N SER A 246 -11.40 -5.22 -25.98
CA SER A 246 -12.11 -6.44 -25.57
C SER A 246 -12.51 -7.30 -26.78
N THR A 247 -13.07 -6.69 -27.82
CA THR A 247 -13.48 -7.39 -29.05
C THR A 247 -12.26 -7.98 -29.76
N SER A 248 -11.21 -7.20 -29.99
CA SER A 248 -9.99 -7.70 -30.64
C SER A 248 -9.33 -8.84 -29.85
N LEU A 249 -9.40 -8.79 -28.51
CA LEU A 249 -8.91 -9.87 -27.64
C LEU A 249 -9.71 -11.15 -27.79
N LYS A 250 -11.05 -11.04 -27.86
CA LYS A 250 -11.96 -12.18 -28.07
C LYS A 250 -11.71 -12.83 -29.43
N GLU A 251 -11.70 -12.07 -30.51
CA GLU A 251 -11.43 -12.58 -31.86
C GLU A 251 -10.09 -13.33 -31.93
N ARG A 252 -9.04 -12.76 -31.34
CA ARG A 252 -7.72 -13.39 -31.25
C ARG A 252 -7.78 -14.71 -30.45
N ASN A 253 -8.53 -14.76 -29.36
CA ASN A 253 -8.70 -15.97 -28.55
C ASN A 253 -9.51 -17.03 -29.29
N ASP A 254 -10.54 -16.63 -30.05
CA ASP A 254 -11.36 -17.55 -30.84
C ASP A 254 -10.52 -18.20 -31.96
N ILE A 255 -9.69 -17.43 -32.67
CA ILE A 255 -8.75 -17.97 -33.66
C ILE A 255 -7.70 -18.87 -32.97
N ARG A 256 -7.22 -18.51 -31.78
CA ARG A 256 -6.32 -19.37 -31.01
C ARG A 256 -6.97 -20.73 -30.69
N MET A 257 -8.25 -20.74 -30.34
CA MET A 257 -8.99 -21.99 -30.10
C MET A 257 -9.10 -22.82 -31.38
N LYS A 258 -9.29 -22.20 -32.56
CA LYS A 258 -9.23 -22.90 -33.85
C LYS A 258 -7.87 -23.52 -34.10
N VAL A 259 -6.77 -22.80 -33.87
CA VAL A 259 -5.39 -23.32 -34.00
C VAL A 259 -5.13 -24.50 -33.05
N LEU A 260 -5.64 -24.43 -31.81
CA LEU A 260 -5.48 -25.51 -30.83
C LEU A 260 -6.23 -26.79 -31.21
N GLY A 261 -7.37 -26.65 -31.91
CA GLY A 261 -8.20 -27.76 -32.40
C GLY A 261 -7.76 -28.33 -33.74
N SER A 262 -7.36 -27.47 -34.69
CA SER A 262 -6.90 -27.83 -36.04
C SER A 262 -5.72 -26.95 -36.45
N PRO A 263 -4.48 -27.36 -36.13
CA PRO A 263 -3.28 -26.61 -36.47
C PRO A 263 -2.92 -26.84 -37.96
N ASN A 264 -3.47 -26.01 -38.85
CA ASN A 264 -3.06 -25.93 -40.24
C ASN A 264 -2.30 -24.60 -40.50
N PRO A 265 -1.51 -24.50 -41.60
CA PRO A 265 -0.75 -23.29 -41.91
C PRO A 265 -1.60 -22.02 -41.99
N GLU A 266 -2.82 -22.14 -42.51
CA GLU A 266 -3.78 -21.03 -42.66
C GLU A 266 -4.22 -20.46 -41.30
N ASN A 267 -4.72 -21.30 -40.39
CA ASN A 267 -5.15 -20.89 -39.04
C ASN A 267 -3.98 -20.30 -38.24
N ILE A 268 -2.76 -20.84 -38.42
CA ILE A 268 -1.55 -20.32 -37.76
C ILE A 268 -1.22 -18.92 -38.28
N GLU A 269 -1.30 -18.70 -39.59
CA GLU A 269 -1.05 -17.38 -40.17
C GLU A 269 -2.15 -16.37 -39.80
N GLU A 270 -3.41 -16.79 -39.80
CA GLU A 270 -4.55 -15.98 -39.33
C GLU A 270 -4.35 -15.55 -37.86
N TYR A 271 -3.93 -16.48 -36.99
CA TYR A 271 -3.60 -16.17 -35.59
C TYR A 271 -2.44 -15.18 -35.46
N LYS A 272 -1.37 -15.36 -36.25
CA LYS A 272 -0.21 -14.44 -36.25
C LYS A 272 -0.64 -13.04 -36.68
N GLN A 273 -1.47 -12.92 -37.72
CA GLN A 273 -2.00 -11.65 -38.20
C GLN A 273 -2.86 -10.98 -37.14
N GLN A 274 -3.85 -11.69 -36.58
CA GLN A 274 -4.72 -11.12 -35.55
C GLN A 274 -3.94 -10.73 -34.29
N ARG A 275 -2.96 -11.54 -33.86
CA ARG A 275 -2.07 -11.21 -32.74
C ARG A 275 -1.29 -9.91 -33.01
N ARG A 276 -0.82 -9.68 -34.24
CA ARG A 276 -0.15 -8.41 -34.61
C ARG A 276 -1.13 -7.23 -34.58
N VAL A 277 -2.38 -7.42 -35.02
CA VAL A 277 -3.44 -6.40 -34.97
C VAL A 277 -3.77 -6.04 -33.51
N THR A 278 -4.12 -7.03 -32.68
CA THR A 278 -4.44 -6.81 -31.26
C THR A 278 -3.27 -6.15 -30.51
N LYS A 279 -2.02 -6.58 -30.77
CA LYS A 279 -0.83 -5.97 -30.14
C LYS A 279 -0.62 -4.52 -30.58
N ARG A 280 -0.85 -4.19 -31.86
CA ARG A 280 -0.81 -2.81 -32.36
C ARG A 280 -1.90 -1.96 -31.72
N LEU A 281 -3.12 -2.48 -31.63
CA LEU A 281 -4.25 -1.82 -30.98
C LEU A 281 -3.94 -1.49 -29.52
N PHE A 282 -3.47 -2.45 -28.71
CA PHE A 282 -3.16 -2.21 -27.30
C PHE A 282 -2.04 -1.19 -27.12
N ARG A 283 -1.00 -1.25 -27.97
CA ARG A 283 0.08 -0.25 -27.96
C ARG A 283 -0.45 1.14 -28.30
N ARG A 284 -1.31 1.26 -29.31
CA ARG A 284 -1.96 2.52 -29.72
C ARG A 284 -2.79 3.10 -28.56
N LYS A 285 -3.73 2.33 -28.02
CA LYS A 285 -4.62 2.77 -26.91
C LYS A 285 -3.85 3.15 -25.65
N LYS A 286 -2.77 2.41 -25.33
CA LYS A 286 -1.89 2.75 -24.21
C LYS A 286 -1.18 4.09 -24.44
N ARG A 287 -0.64 4.34 -25.65
CA ARG A 287 -0.01 5.61 -26.01
C ARG A 287 -0.98 6.78 -26.02
N GLU A 288 -2.18 6.59 -26.59
CA GLU A 288 -3.24 7.59 -26.57
C GLU A 288 -3.59 8.01 -25.14
N LYS A 289 -3.73 7.04 -24.23
CA LYS A 289 -4.02 7.34 -22.83
C LYS A 289 -2.85 8.02 -22.12
N GLU A 290 -1.62 7.66 -22.45
CA GLU A 290 -0.42 8.31 -21.93
C GLU A 290 -0.34 9.76 -22.40
N GLN A 291 -0.58 10.03 -23.69
CA GLN A 291 -0.63 11.36 -24.26
C GLN A 291 -1.74 12.21 -23.63
N GLU A 292 -2.95 11.65 -23.45
CA GLU A 292 -4.05 12.32 -22.77
C GLU A 292 -3.65 12.73 -21.35
N ASN A 293 -2.99 11.84 -20.60
CA ASN A 293 -2.50 12.15 -19.26
C ASN A 293 -1.43 13.27 -19.27
N LEU A 294 -0.52 13.28 -20.25
CA LEU A 294 0.48 14.34 -20.40
C LEU A 294 -0.18 15.69 -20.73
N ASN A 295 -1.14 15.72 -21.66
CA ASN A 295 -1.87 16.93 -22.00
C ASN A 295 -2.63 17.48 -20.78
N LEU A 296 -3.27 16.60 -19.98
CA LEU A 296 -3.92 17.00 -18.73
C LEU A 296 -2.92 17.53 -17.69
N MET A 297 -1.71 16.95 -17.61
CA MET A 297 -0.65 17.49 -16.75
C MET A 297 -0.22 18.89 -17.20
N GLU A 298 -0.03 19.11 -18.51
CA GLU A 298 0.34 20.41 -19.05
C GLU A 298 -0.73 21.47 -18.77
N GLN A 299 -2.01 21.11 -18.97
CA GLN A 299 -3.15 21.96 -18.61
C GLN A 299 -3.19 22.27 -17.11
N ASP A 300 -2.99 21.26 -16.25
CA ASP A 300 -2.92 21.47 -14.80
C ASP A 300 -1.78 22.42 -14.41
N GLY A 301 -0.63 22.32 -15.09
CA GLY A 301 0.50 23.24 -14.91
C GLY A 301 0.18 24.67 -15.33
N ARG A 302 -0.41 24.86 -16.52
CA ARG A 302 -0.81 26.18 -17.05
C ARG A 302 -1.88 26.86 -16.19
N ASN A 303 -2.83 26.08 -15.68
CA ASN A 303 -3.93 26.60 -14.85
C ASN A 303 -3.54 26.77 -13.36
N ASN A 304 -2.26 26.63 -13.01
CA ASN A 304 -1.78 26.64 -11.62
C ASN A 304 -2.50 25.64 -10.70
N ASN A 305 -3.02 24.54 -11.26
CA ASN A 305 -3.59 23.41 -10.53
C ASN A 305 -2.48 22.48 -10.01
N ILE A 306 -1.55 23.04 -9.23
CA ILE A 306 -0.30 22.42 -8.76
C ILE A 306 -0.55 21.06 -8.10
N ARG A 307 -1.63 20.93 -7.32
CA ARG A 307 -2.00 19.67 -6.67
C ARG A 307 -2.30 18.57 -7.68
N SER A 308 -3.21 18.82 -8.62
CA SER A 308 -3.62 17.83 -9.65
C SER A 308 -2.42 17.43 -10.50
N PHE A 309 -1.59 18.41 -10.86
CA PHE A 309 -0.31 18.20 -11.53
C PHE A 309 0.57 17.20 -10.77
N PHE A 310 0.92 17.48 -9.50
CA PHE A 310 1.78 16.58 -8.73
C PHE A 310 1.13 15.22 -8.43
N GLN A 311 -0.19 15.16 -8.27
CA GLN A 311 -0.91 13.88 -8.16
C GLN A 311 -0.73 13.02 -9.41
N ARG A 312 -0.86 13.61 -10.60
CA ARG A 312 -0.63 12.92 -11.87
C ARG A 312 0.84 12.51 -12.01
N VAL A 313 1.79 13.40 -11.70
CA VAL A 313 3.23 13.09 -11.76
C VAL A 313 3.57 11.90 -10.86
N LYS A 314 3.05 11.90 -9.63
CA LYS A 314 3.25 10.79 -8.69
C LYS A 314 2.62 9.50 -9.20
N LYS A 315 1.43 9.56 -9.82
CA LYS A 315 0.80 8.39 -10.45
C LYS A 315 1.63 7.84 -11.63
N SER A 316 2.23 8.70 -12.43
CA SER A 316 3.08 8.30 -13.57
C SER A 316 4.40 7.68 -13.11
N LYS A 317 5.05 8.27 -12.09
CA LYS A 317 6.30 7.76 -11.52
C LYS A 317 6.14 6.55 -10.59
N ARG A 318 4.91 6.07 -10.34
CA ARG A 318 4.67 4.91 -9.46
C ARG A 318 5.21 3.64 -10.10
N GLN A 319 6.42 3.25 -9.72
CA GLN A 319 6.88 1.88 -9.90
C GLN A 319 6.13 0.96 -8.92
N HIS A 320 5.88 -0.27 -9.34
CA HIS A 320 5.29 -1.28 -8.45
C HIS A 320 6.32 -1.62 -7.38
N THR A 321 6.19 -1.01 -6.21
CA THR A 321 6.93 -1.43 -5.02
C THR A 321 6.10 -2.48 -4.30
N THR A 322 6.64 -3.69 -4.18
CA THR A 322 6.14 -4.67 -3.22
C THR A 322 6.16 -4.02 -1.84
N ARG A 323 4.98 -3.96 -1.20
CA ARG A 323 4.88 -3.59 0.21
C ARG A 323 5.29 -4.81 1.03
N THR A 324 6.59 -5.03 1.17
CA THR A 324 7.10 -5.79 2.31
C THR A 324 7.16 -4.79 3.46
N GLU A 325 6.09 -4.74 4.25
CA GLU A 325 6.04 -3.99 5.50
C GLU A 325 6.77 -4.83 6.56
N THR A 326 8.10 -4.96 6.42
CA THR A 326 8.96 -5.60 7.42
C THR A 326 9.69 -4.52 8.22
N ILE A 327 9.82 -4.73 9.52
CA ILE A 327 10.49 -3.81 10.44
C ILE A 327 11.41 -4.59 11.35
N LYS A 328 12.59 -4.04 11.67
CA LYS A 328 13.52 -4.62 12.65
C LYS A 328 13.12 -4.27 14.07
N ASP A 329 13.18 -5.26 14.95
CA ASP A 329 13.11 -5.04 16.39
C ASP A 329 14.36 -4.29 16.92
N SER A 330 14.42 -4.04 18.22
CA SER A 330 15.57 -3.40 18.87
C SER A 330 16.86 -4.21 18.78
N ASN A 331 16.77 -5.52 18.56
CA ASN A 331 17.88 -6.45 18.46
C ASN A 331 18.30 -6.74 17.00
N GLY A 332 17.64 -6.11 16.03
CA GLY A 332 17.92 -6.27 14.60
C GLY A 332 17.20 -7.44 13.91
N ARG A 333 16.29 -8.14 14.59
CA ARG A 333 15.46 -9.21 14.01
C ARG A 333 14.31 -8.62 13.21
N THR A 334 14.11 -9.13 11.99
CA THR A 334 13.00 -8.72 11.14
C THR A 334 11.67 -9.30 11.64
N LEU A 335 10.70 -8.42 11.85
CA LEU A 335 9.32 -8.70 12.23
C LEU A 335 8.46 -8.79 10.97
N PHE A 336 7.54 -9.76 10.96
CA PHE A 336 6.66 -10.05 9.83
C PHE A 336 5.17 -10.01 10.19
N GLU A 337 4.83 -10.01 11.49
CA GLU A 337 3.45 -10.02 11.95
C GLU A 337 2.96 -8.59 12.24
N ASP A 338 1.77 -8.24 11.74
CA ASP A 338 1.18 -6.90 11.86
C ASP A 338 1.10 -6.42 13.32
N THR A 339 0.83 -7.32 14.27
CA THR A 339 0.75 -6.98 15.70
C THR A 339 2.12 -6.63 16.27
N GLU A 340 3.13 -7.45 16.00
CA GLU A 340 4.51 -7.21 16.45
C GLU A 340 5.07 -5.90 15.85
N ILE A 341 4.76 -5.64 14.57
CA ILE A 341 5.15 -4.41 13.88
C ILE A 341 4.48 -3.19 14.54
N LEU A 342 3.18 -3.29 14.87
CA LEU A 342 2.47 -2.21 15.56
C LEU A 342 3.01 -1.96 16.97
N ASP A 343 3.32 -3.02 17.71
CA ASP A 343 3.92 -2.90 19.05
C ASP A 343 5.31 -2.27 18.98
N ARG A 344 6.11 -2.64 17.97
CA ARG A 344 7.42 -2.03 17.70
C ARG A 344 7.33 -0.53 17.39
N TRP A 345 6.32 -0.12 16.63
CA TRP A 345 6.03 1.30 16.37
C TRP A 345 5.60 2.03 17.64
N LYS A 346 4.71 1.42 18.44
CA LYS A 346 4.23 1.97 19.71
C LYS A 346 5.40 2.19 20.67
N GLU A 347 6.28 1.19 20.83
CA GLU A 347 7.49 1.29 21.65
C GLU A 347 8.38 2.46 21.19
N TYR A 348 8.65 2.54 19.88
CA TYR A 348 9.49 3.60 19.32
C TYR A 348 8.94 5.01 19.59
N PHE A 349 7.67 5.26 19.26
CA PHE A 349 7.08 6.58 19.43
C PHE A 349 6.84 6.92 20.91
N SER A 350 6.55 5.94 21.75
CA SER A 350 6.43 6.14 23.20
C SER A 350 7.75 6.63 23.81
N LYS A 351 8.88 5.99 23.46
CA LYS A 351 10.22 6.44 23.89
C LYS A 351 10.60 7.79 23.29
N LEU A 352 10.21 8.05 22.06
CA LEU A 352 10.60 9.27 21.35
C LEU A 352 9.86 10.51 21.87
N LEU A 353 8.57 10.39 22.19
CA LEU A 353 7.71 11.53 22.52
C LEU A 353 7.62 11.82 24.02
N ASN A 354 8.00 10.87 24.87
CA ASN A 354 7.95 10.98 26.33
C ASN A 354 9.37 10.96 26.90
N VAL A 355 10.17 11.98 26.57
CA VAL A 355 11.52 12.14 27.13
C VAL A 355 11.37 12.64 28.57
N GLU A 356 11.78 11.84 29.55
CA GLU A 356 11.95 12.29 30.93
C GLU A 356 13.27 13.09 31.00
N ASP A 357 13.20 14.37 31.33
CA ASP A 357 14.39 15.18 31.61
C ASP A 357 14.47 15.46 33.12
N THR A 358 15.64 15.24 33.71
CA THR A 358 15.92 15.39 35.15
C THR A 358 16.43 16.78 35.50
N ASN A 359 16.44 17.70 34.54
CA ASN A 359 16.93 19.06 34.74
C ASN A 359 15.79 19.92 35.29
N ASN A 360 15.97 20.41 36.52
CA ASN A 360 15.15 21.46 37.12
C ASN A 360 15.25 22.71 36.23
N ILE A 361 14.39 22.83 35.24
CA ILE A 361 14.11 24.11 34.61
C ILE A 361 13.47 24.93 35.73
N GLU A 362 14.13 26.01 36.17
CA GLU A 362 13.53 26.94 37.12
C GLU A 362 12.18 27.38 36.55
N GLU A 363 11.08 26.95 37.17
CA GLU A 363 9.74 27.45 36.88
C GLU A 363 9.78 28.96 37.09
N ILE A 364 9.89 29.72 36.01
CA ILE A 364 9.69 31.16 36.06
C ILE A 364 8.20 31.34 36.36
N GLN A 365 7.88 31.57 37.63
CA GLN A 365 6.54 32.01 38.03
C GLN A 365 6.31 33.40 37.45
N ILE A 366 5.75 33.44 36.25
CA ILE A 366 5.26 34.68 35.66
C ILE A 366 3.93 34.97 36.36
N ALA A 367 3.97 35.81 37.39
CA ALA A 367 2.76 36.36 38.00
C ALA A 367 2.12 37.36 37.03
N THR A 368 1.37 36.86 36.05
CA THR A 368 0.46 37.69 35.27
C THR A 368 -0.83 37.87 36.05
N ALA A 369 -1.23 39.12 36.29
CA ALA A 369 -2.63 39.41 36.58
C ALA A 369 -3.45 38.80 35.43
N GLU A 370 -4.24 37.77 35.70
CA GLU A 370 -5.03 37.06 34.70
C GLU A 370 -5.88 38.10 33.95
N TRP A 371 -5.50 38.39 32.70
CA TRP A 371 -6.37 39.13 31.83
C TRP A 371 -7.57 38.23 31.58
N ASN A 372 -8.77 38.70 31.92
CA ASN A 372 -10.00 38.01 31.58
C ASN A 372 -10.15 38.03 30.05
N ILE A 373 -9.59 37.02 29.38
CA ILE A 373 -9.65 36.87 27.94
C ILE A 373 -11.05 36.36 27.62
N PRO A 374 -11.88 37.12 26.88
CA PRO A 374 -13.23 36.71 26.58
C PRO A 374 -13.24 35.42 25.76
N GLU A 375 -14.30 34.64 25.91
CA GLU A 375 -14.54 33.46 25.09
C GLU A 375 -14.47 33.76 23.58
N PRO A 376 -14.09 32.79 22.74
CA PRO A 376 -14.06 32.97 21.29
C PRO A 376 -15.43 33.35 20.72
N SER A 377 -15.46 34.45 19.98
CA SER A 377 -16.67 34.87 19.28
C SER A 377 -17.02 33.93 18.13
N HIS A 378 -18.31 33.90 17.75
CA HIS A 378 -18.75 33.17 16.56
C HIS A 378 -18.00 33.57 15.29
N GLU A 379 -17.60 34.83 15.16
CA GLU A 379 -16.82 35.30 14.00
C GLU A 379 -15.40 34.73 13.99
N GLU A 380 -14.74 34.64 15.15
CA GLU A 380 -13.43 33.97 15.28
C GLU A 380 -13.52 32.50 14.88
N VAL A 381 -14.55 31.79 15.36
CA VAL A 381 -14.80 30.38 15.01
C VAL A 381 -15.05 30.22 13.51
N ARG A 382 -15.92 31.04 12.92
CA ARG A 382 -16.19 31.04 11.48
C ARG A 382 -14.93 31.31 10.67
N ASN A 383 -14.11 32.27 11.09
CA ASN A 383 -12.85 32.58 10.42
C ASN A 383 -11.85 31.42 10.52
N ALA A 384 -11.79 30.74 11.67
CA ALA A 384 -10.98 29.54 11.84
C ALA A 384 -11.45 28.39 10.91
N ILE A 385 -12.76 28.13 10.83
CA ILE A 385 -13.34 27.15 9.91
C ILE A 385 -12.93 27.46 8.46
N ARG A 386 -13.10 28.71 8.01
CA ARG A 386 -12.74 29.13 6.65
C ARG A 386 -11.27 28.94 6.33
N LYS A 387 -10.38 29.13 7.31
CA LYS A 387 -8.93 28.96 7.18
C LYS A 387 -8.46 27.49 7.24
N LEU A 388 -9.31 26.53 7.60
CA LEU A 388 -8.95 25.10 7.56
C LEU A 388 -8.44 24.70 6.18
N LYS A 389 -7.34 23.94 6.14
CA LYS A 389 -6.73 23.48 4.88
C LYS A 389 -7.52 22.30 4.32
N ASN A 390 -8.03 22.46 3.09
CA ASN A 390 -8.73 21.39 2.40
C ASN A 390 -7.81 20.19 2.12
N ASN A 391 -8.42 19.02 1.99
CA ASN A 391 -7.85 17.75 1.56
C ASN A 391 -6.71 17.25 2.45
N LYS A 392 -6.80 17.57 3.73
CA LYS A 392 -5.95 16.98 4.76
C LYS A 392 -6.60 15.68 5.25
N ALA A 393 -5.77 14.76 5.73
CA ALA A 393 -6.27 13.56 6.36
C ALA A 393 -6.98 13.93 7.67
N ALA A 394 -8.12 13.29 7.93
CA ALA A 394 -8.87 13.41 9.17
C ALA A 394 -8.13 12.70 10.32
N GLY A 395 -8.50 13.03 11.56
CA GLY A 395 -8.00 12.35 12.75
C GLY A 395 -8.72 11.02 12.99
N ASN A 396 -8.72 10.57 14.25
CA ASN A 396 -9.52 9.44 14.74
C ASN A 396 -11.05 9.66 14.54
N ASP A 397 -11.49 10.91 14.51
CA ASP A 397 -12.87 11.34 14.24
C ASP A 397 -13.38 10.98 12.84
N ASN A 398 -12.47 10.78 11.88
CA ASN A 398 -12.77 10.59 10.46
C ASN A 398 -13.54 11.76 9.81
N ILE A 399 -13.49 12.97 10.36
CA ILE A 399 -14.15 14.16 9.80
C ILE A 399 -13.12 15.00 9.02
N PRO A 400 -13.20 15.05 7.67
CA PRO A 400 -12.38 15.96 6.88
C PRO A 400 -12.82 17.42 7.04
N SER A 401 -11.88 18.35 6.86
CA SER A 401 -12.14 19.80 6.93
C SER A 401 -13.32 20.27 6.08
N GLU A 402 -13.50 19.68 4.91
CA GLU A 402 -14.52 20.09 3.96
C GLU A 402 -15.95 19.82 4.43
N LEU A 403 -16.19 18.80 5.26
CA LEU A 403 -17.51 18.55 5.83
C LEU A 403 -17.94 19.70 6.76
N ILE A 404 -16.99 20.26 7.51
CA ILE A 404 -17.26 21.40 8.38
C ILE A 404 -17.34 22.69 7.56
N LYS A 405 -16.39 22.92 6.63
CA LYS A 405 -16.36 24.14 5.79
C LYS A 405 -17.57 24.29 4.86
N LYS A 406 -18.15 23.17 4.43
CA LYS A 406 -19.34 23.13 3.57
C LYS A 406 -20.63 22.89 4.35
N GLY A 407 -20.52 22.69 5.66
CA GLY A 407 -21.65 22.54 6.55
C GLY A 407 -22.52 23.79 6.62
N SER A 408 -23.66 23.64 7.28
CA SER A 408 -24.65 24.69 7.44
C SER A 408 -24.26 25.68 8.56
N LEU A 409 -24.98 26.80 8.63
CA LEU A 409 -24.84 27.78 9.71
C LEU A 409 -25.15 27.16 11.08
N PHE A 410 -26.09 26.20 11.16
CA PHE A 410 -26.38 25.47 12.40
C PHE A 410 -25.15 24.74 12.93
N LEU A 411 -24.39 24.06 12.06
CA LEU A 411 -23.14 23.42 12.47
C LEU A 411 -22.12 24.44 12.97
N GLU A 412 -21.98 25.60 12.32
CA GLU A 412 -21.08 26.67 12.78
C GLU A 412 -21.44 27.16 14.19
N LEU A 413 -22.74 27.30 14.49
CA LEU A 413 -23.24 27.73 15.79
C LEU A 413 -23.00 26.65 16.87
N GLU A 414 -23.33 25.39 16.60
CA GLU A 414 -23.09 24.28 17.54
C GLU A 414 -21.59 24.12 17.87
N LEU A 415 -20.71 24.29 16.86
CA LEU A 415 -19.27 24.29 17.07
C LEU A 415 -18.79 25.49 17.89
N THR A 416 -19.43 26.66 17.71
CA THR A 416 -19.11 27.86 18.50
C THR A 416 -19.46 27.64 19.97
N GLU A 417 -20.67 27.18 20.27
CA GLU A 417 -21.07 26.92 21.65
C GLU A 417 -20.20 25.81 22.29
N LEU A 418 -19.80 24.78 21.53
CA LEU A 418 -18.85 23.77 22.02
C LEU A 418 -17.50 24.39 22.37
N ILE A 419 -16.94 25.24 21.50
CA ILE A 419 -15.65 25.89 21.71
C ILE A 419 -15.69 26.84 22.91
N GLN A 420 -16.78 27.61 23.06
CA GLN A 420 -17.01 28.47 24.22
C GLN A 420 -17.06 27.67 25.52
N LYS A 421 -17.81 26.56 25.54
CA LYS A 421 -17.88 25.68 26.72
C LYS A 421 -16.52 25.05 27.06
N VAL A 422 -15.77 24.63 26.06
CA VAL A 422 -14.38 24.14 26.22
C VAL A 422 -13.45 25.23 26.77
N TRP A 423 -13.65 26.47 26.34
CA TRP A 423 -12.89 27.63 26.80
C TRP A 423 -13.18 27.94 28.27
N ASP A 424 -14.44 27.96 28.66
CA ASP A 424 -14.87 28.31 30.02
C ASP A 424 -14.58 27.20 31.05
N GLU A 425 -14.77 25.94 30.69
CA GLU A 425 -14.52 24.81 31.60
C GLU A 425 -13.08 24.30 31.57
N GLU A 426 -12.26 24.81 30.64
CA GLU A 426 -10.85 24.40 30.40
C GLU A 426 -10.68 22.88 30.21
N LYS A 427 -11.71 22.22 29.66
CA LYS A 427 -11.74 20.77 29.43
C LYS A 427 -11.89 20.46 27.96
N LEU A 428 -11.14 19.47 27.50
CA LEU A 428 -11.19 19.00 26.11
C LEU A 428 -12.04 17.72 26.01
N PRO A 429 -12.77 17.50 24.91
CA PRO A 429 -13.29 16.18 24.57
C PRO A 429 -12.17 15.13 24.52
N GLN A 430 -12.48 13.89 24.90
CA GLN A 430 -11.51 12.80 24.92
C GLN A 430 -10.86 12.60 23.54
N ASP A 431 -11.67 12.61 22.48
CA ASP A 431 -11.21 12.50 21.09
C ASP A 431 -10.15 13.54 20.70
N TRP A 432 -10.19 14.74 21.30
CA TRP A 432 -9.27 15.83 20.97
C TRP A 432 -7.90 15.65 21.63
N SER A 433 -7.83 14.81 22.66
CA SER A 433 -6.60 14.42 23.34
C SER A 433 -5.87 13.26 22.65
N GLU A 434 -6.48 12.67 21.62
CA GLU A 434 -5.93 11.56 20.86
C GLU A 434 -5.38 12.00 19.50
N ALA A 435 -4.33 11.33 19.03
CA ALA A 435 -3.75 11.54 17.71
C ALA A 435 -3.39 10.22 17.03
N VAL A 436 -3.69 10.10 15.73
CA VAL A 436 -3.26 8.95 14.94
C VAL A 436 -1.89 9.24 14.33
N ILE A 437 -0.85 8.52 14.76
CA ILE A 437 0.50 8.68 14.23
C ILE A 437 0.66 7.85 12.95
N ILE A 438 0.99 8.52 11.84
CA ILE A 438 1.32 7.88 10.57
C ILE A 438 2.82 7.97 10.33
N PRO A 439 3.58 6.86 10.37
CA PRO A 439 5.00 6.86 10.04
C PRO A 439 5.21 7.04 8.53
N ILE A 440 5.98 8.07 8.16
CA ILE A 440 6.36 8.36 6.77
C ILE A 440 7.88 8.26 6.65
N LEU A 441 8.35 7.38 5.77
CA LEU A 441 9.77 7.20 5.51
C LEU A 441 10.40 8.52 5.04
N LYS A 442 11.43 8.99 5.75
CA LYS A 442 12.19 10.20 5.40
C LYS A 442 13.35 9.85 4.46
N LYS A 443 14.24 8.94 4.89
CA LYS A 443 15.43 8.46 4.15
C LYS A 443 16.02 7.23 4.86
N GLY A 444 16.84 6.42 4.20
CA GLY A 444 17.55 5.30 4.83
C GLY A 444 16.85 3.95 4.69
N ASP A 445 17.23 2.99 5.54
CA ASP A 445 16.65 1.64 5.58
C ASP A 445 15.16 1.70 5.93
N ARG A 446 14.34 0.99 5.15
CA ARG A 446 12.89 0.88 5.35
C ARG A 446 12.54 0.05 6.58
N GLU A 447 13.42 -0.83 7.02
CA GLU A 447 13.13 -1.69 8.16
C GLU A 447 13.43 -1.01 9.50
N ASP A 448 14.12 0.13 9.51
CA ASP A 448 14.46 0.87 10.73
C ASP A 448 13.44 1.97 11.02
N CYS A 449 12.78 1.91 12.19
CA CYS A 449 11.84 2.93 12.67
C CYS A 449 12.44 4.34 12.75
N SER A 450 13.75 4.46 13.01
CA SER A 450 14.43 5.76 13.18
C SER A 450 14.42 6.63 11.92
N ASN A 451 14.29 5.98 10.76
CA ASN A 451 14.24 6.58 9.43
C ASN A 451 12.87 7.15 9.05
N TYR A 452 11.87 6.98 9.90
CA TYR A 452 10.52 7.47 9.68
C TYR A 452 10.22 8.70 10.52
N ARG A 453 9.44 9.61 9.93
CA ARG A 453 8.81 10.73 10.62
C ARG A 453 7.38 10.36 10.99
N GLY A 454 7.05 10.45 12.27
CA GLY A 454 5.67 10.35 12.73
C GLY A 454 4.89 11.62 12.37
N ILE A 455 3.81 11.49 11.61
CA ILE A 455 2.87 12.59 11.37
C ILE A 455 1.60 12.32 12.18
N SER A 456 1.32 13.17 13.15
CA SER A 456 0.12 13.11 13.98
C SER A 456 -1.09 13.68 13.24
N LEU A 457 -2.12 12.86 13.06
CA LEU A 457 -3.41 13.27 12.53
C LEU A 457 -4.33 13.63 13.69
N LEU A 458 -4.53 14.94 13.87
CA LEU A 458 -5.41 15.51 14.89
C LEU A 458 -6.82 15.70 14.36
N ASN A 459 -7.79 15.66 15.28
CA ASN A 459 -9.20 15.97 15.05
C ASN A 459 -9.38 17.34 14.35
N THR A 460 -10.33 17.44 13.44
CA THR A 460 -10.56 18.69 12.70
C THR A 460 -11.14 19.79 13.60
N ALA A 461 -12.00 19.45 14.55
CA ALA A 461 -12.57 20.42 15.49
C ALA A 461 -11.51 20.94 16.47
N TYR A 462 -10.61 20.07 16.97
CA TYR A 462 -9.45 20.50 17.76
C TYR A 462 -8.60 21.55 17.01
N LYS A 463 -8.37 21.36 15.70
CA LYS A 463 -7.63 22.34 14.89
C LYS A 463 -8.32 23.70 14.79
N ILE A 464 -9.65 23.77 14.93
CA ILE A 464 -10.38 25.04 14.97
C ILE A 464 -9.98 25.80 16.23
N LEU A 465 -10.04 25.14 17.40
CA LEU A 465 -9.58 25.72 18.67
C LEU A 465 -8.11 26.13 18.60
N SER A 466 -7.21 25.25 18.13
CA SER A 466 -5.79 25.57 18.00
C SER A 466 -5.53 26.78 17.10
N LEU A 467 -6.34 26.97 16.05
CA LEU A 467 -6.20 28.10 15.14
C LEU A 467 -6.71 29.41 15.76
N ILE A 468 -7.74 29.35 16.61
CA ILE A 468 -8.21 30.51 17.39
C ILE A 468 -7.10 30.94 18.35
N ILE A 469 -6.56 30.00 19.14
CA ILE A 469 -5.45 30.24 20.08
C ILE A 469 -4.25 30.83 19.32
N LEU A 470 -3.86 30.22 18.20
CA LEU A 470 -2.77 30.72 17.37
C LEU A 470 -3.00 32.16 16.91
N ASN A 471 -4.20 32.50 16.44
CA ASN A 471 -4.50 33.86 15.96
C ASN A 471 -4.47 34.88 17.11
N ARG A 472 -4.85 34.49 18.33
CA ARG A 472 -4.80 35.34 19.53
C ARG A 472 -3.36 35.53 20.04
N LEU A 473 -2.52 34.50 19.97
CA LEU A 473 -1.11 34.58 20.37
C LEU A 473 -0.23 35.29 19.34
N LYS A 474 -0.62 35.25 18.07
CA LYS A 474 0.19 35.73 16.96
C LYS A 474 0.70 37.18 17.12
N PRO A 475 -0.11 38.18 17.51
CA PRO A 475 0.37 39.56 17.69
C PRO A 475 1.52 39.67 18.70
N TYR A 476 1.42 38.95 19.82
CA TYR A 476 2.48 38.92 20.84
C TYR A 476 3.75 38.26 20.34
N THR A 477 3.62 37.14 19.61
CA THR A 477 4.79 36.47 19.04
C THR A 477 5.47 37.30 17.95
N GLU A 478 4.72 38.08 17.16
CA GLU A 478 5.27 38.96 16.13
C GLU A 478 6.00 40.17 16.71
N GLU A 479 5.66 40.61 17.94
CA GLU A 479 6.40 41.63 18.67
C GLU A 479 7.71 41.10 19.27
N LEU A 480 7.71 39.86 19.75
CA LEU A 480 8.87 39.23 20.42
C LEU A 480 9.89 38.64 19.44
N ILE A 481 9.45 38.16 18.28
CA ILE A 481 10.32 37.46 17.32
C ILE A 481 10.98 38.45 16.37
N GLU A 482 12.31 38.48 16.38
CA GLU A 482 13.11 39.33 15.51
C GLU A 482 13.00 38.97 14.01
N ASP A 483 13.36 39.94 13.17
CA ASP A 483 13.12 39.87 11.73
C ASP A 483 13.90 38.78 11.00
N TYR A 484 15.03 38.33 11.58
CA TYR A 484 15.84 37.25 11.03
C TYR A 484 15.15 35.88 11.10
N GLN A 485 14.06 35.71 11.89
CA GLN A 485 13.30 34.47 11.88
C GLN A 485 12.29 34.50 10.73
N THR A 486 12.44 33.57 9.79
CA THR A 486 11.53 33.44 8.62
C THR A 486 10.75 32.13 8.63
N GLY A 487 11.19 31.13 9.42
CA GLY A 487 10.51 29.85 9.52
C GLY A 487 9.12 30.01 10.12
N PHE A 488 8.09 29.56 9.40
CA PHE A 488 6.68 29.60 9.82
C PHE A 488 6.08 31.00 10.06
N MET A 489 6.80 32.07 9.72
CA MET A 489 6.32 33.45 9.84
C MET A 489 5.47 33.85 8.62
N GLY A 490 4.46 34.70 8.84
CA GLY A 490 3.64 35.24 7.76
C GLY A 490 4.46 36.09 6.80
N ASN A 491 4.17 36.00 5.49
CA ASN A 491 4.82 36.77 4.44
C ASN A 491 6.35 36.61 4.33
N LYS A 492 6.94 35.60 4.99
CA LYS A 492 8.36 35.24 4.90
C LYS A 492 8.52 33.85 4.29
N SER A 493 9.64 33.62 3.64
CA SER A 493 9.93 32.39 2.90
C SER A 493 11.41 31.99 3.05
N THR A 494 11.75 30.79 2.59
CA THR A 494 13.15 30.34 2.52
C THR A 494 13.96 31.12 1.49
N VAL A 495 13.31 31.75 0.52
CA VAL A 495 13.98 32.58 -0.50
C VAL A 495 14.58 33.83 0.14
N ASP A 496 13.89 34.41 1.13
CA ASP A 496 14.36 35.60 1.85
C ASP A 496 15.67 35.31 2.60
N GLN A 497 15.77 34.16 3.27
CA GLN A 497 17.01 33.73 3.93
C GLN A 497 18.15 33.48 2.95
N ILE A 498 17.85 32.81 1.83
CA ILE A 498 18.85 32.56 0.79
C ILE A 498 19.37 33.88 0.23
N PHE A 499 18.48 34.85 0.01
CA PHE A 499 18.84 36.19 -0.42
C PHE A 499 19.75 36.88 0.60
N SER A 500 19.38 36.89 1.89
CA SER A 500 20.19 37.48 2.96
C SER A 500 21.58 36.86 3.06
N ILE A 501 21.68 35.53 3.07
CA ILE A 501 22.97 34.83 3.08
C ILE A 501 23.79 35.19 1.83
N ARG A 502 23.17 35.22 0.66
CA ARG A 502 23.84 35.56 -0.60
C ARG A 502 24.39 36.99 -0.59
N GLN A 503 23.62 37.97 -0.10
CA GLN A 503 24.08 39.35 0.02
C GLN A 503 25.26 39.50 0.98
N ILE A 504 25.25 38.75 2.10
CA ILE A 504 26.38 38.72 3.05
C ILE A 504 27.62 38.15 2.36
N LEU A 505 27.49 37.04 1.65
CA LEU A 505 28.60 36.40 0.94
C LEU A 505 29.17 37.30 -0.17
N GLU A 506 28.30 37.89 -1.01
CA GLU A 506 28.72 38.80 -2.10
C GLU A 506 29.50 40.00 -1.56
N ARG A 507 29.02 40.64 -0.48
CA ARG A 507 29.75 41.74 0.16
C ARG A 507 31.07 41.30 0.77
N ARG A 508 31.12 40.16 1.46
CA ARG A 508 32.38 39.70 2.06
C ARG A 508 33.43 39.35 1.01
N MET A 509 33.00 38.80 -0.13
CA MET A 509 33.86 38.55 -1.29
C MET A 509 34.40 39.86 -1.89
N GLU A 510 33.58 40.90 -2.01
CA GLU A 510 34.00 42.21 -2.53
C GLU A 510 35.16 42.83 -1.74
N TYR A 511 35.18 42.64 -0.42
CA TYR A 511 36.24 43.13 0.47
C TYR A 511 37.33 42.09 0.80
N ASP A 512 37.40 40.99 0.04
CA ASP A 512 38.36 39.90 0.24
C ASP A 512 38.44 39.39 1.69
N LYS A 513 37.27 39.28 2.35
CA LYS A 513 37.19 38.80 3.73
C LYS A 513 36.94 37.30 3.77
N GLU A 514 37.82 36.59 4.45
CA GLU A 514 37.63 35.16 4.77
C GLU A 514 36.28 34.96 5.47
N THR A 515 35.51 33.96 5.02
CA THR A 515 34.13 33.75 5.49
C THR A 515 33.89 32.27 5.76
N HIS A 516 33.41 31.96 6.96
CA HIS A 516 33.01 30.60 7.35
C HIS A 516 31.50 30.56 7.61
N LEU A 517 30.83 29.50 7.15
CA LEU A 517 29.41 29.26 7.39
C LEU A 517 29.25 28.06 8.33
N LEU A 518 28.50 28.25 9.42
CA LEU A 518 28.15 27.20 10.37
C LEU A 518 26.67 26.83 10.21
N PHE A 519 26.40 25.57 9.85
CA PHE A 519 25.04 25.05 9.74
C PHE A 519 24.73 24.15 10.95
N ILE A 520 23.68 24.51 11.70
CA ILE A 520 23.22 23.78 12.88
C ILE A 520 21.82 23.21 12.58
N ASP A 521 21.61 21.91 12.83
CA ASP A 521 20.31 21.26 12.67
C ASP A 521 19.94 20.49 13.94
N PHE A 522 18.71 20.68 14.41
CA PHE A 522 18.21 19.99 15.60
C PHE A 522 17.69 18.59 15.24
N LYS A 523 18.18 17.58 15.96
CA LYS A 523 17.69 16.21 15.80
C LYS A 523 16.28 16.11 16.38
N LYS A 524 15.30 15.90 15.51
CA LYS A 524 13.88 15.66 15.88
C LYS A 524 13.29 16.75 16.79
N ALA A 525 13.53 18.01 16.42
CA ALA A 525 13.16 19.20 17.21
C ALA A 525 11.77 19.14 17.88
N PHE A 526 10.70 18.83 17.15
CA PHE A 526 9.34 18.78 17.71
C PHE A 526 9.07 17.59 18.65
N ASP A 527 9.80 16.49 18.47
CA ASP A 527 9.61 15.28 19.26
C ASP A 527 10.35 15.37 20.59
N CYS A 528 11.44 16.16 20.65
CA CYS A 528 12.32 16.30 21.81
C CYS A 528 12.05 17.59 22.61
N LEU A 529 10.90 18.25 22.41
CA LEU A 529 10.50 19.39 23.24
C LEU A 529 9.96 18.90 24.59
N HIS A 530 10.41 19.56 25.66
CA HIS A 530 9.84 19.40 27.00
C HIS A 530 8.40 19.95 27.03
N ARG A 531 7.48 19.24 27.69
CA ARG A 531 6.03 19.54 27.68
C ARG A 531 5.43 19.76 29.07
N GLN A 532 6.19 19.52 30.12
CA GLN A 532 5.93 20.11 31.43
C GLN A 532 6.42 21.57 31.37
#